data_AF-A0A6N9VLK6-F1
#
_entry.id   AF-A0A6N9VLK6-F1
#
_cell.length_a   1.000
_cell.length_b   1.000
_cell.length_c   1.000
_cell.angle_alpha   90.00
_cell.angle_beta   90.00
_cell.angle_gamma   90.00
#
_symmetry.space_group_name_H-M   'P 1'
#
loop_
_entity.id
_entity.type
_entity.pdbx_description
1 polymer ?
#
loop_
_entity_poly.entity_id
_entity_poly.type
_entity_poly.pdbx_seq_one_letter_code
_entity_poly.pdbx_strand_id
1 'polypeptide(L)'
;ASDASDAEPASAARAAEKVGAPAEPQLRVMGTVELTGLETTSRAPKLAALAALLYFRPGRDPETLCEAMGPTEPWSPATLNQRVRELRNRLGSDPNGDPYVLRRSGKDSPYALSQALTCD
;
A
#
# COMPACT_ATOMS: atom_id res chain seq x y z
N ALA A 1 -26.61 -51.54 -37.76
CA ALA A 1 -25.17 -51.46 -37.43
C ALA A 1 -24.86 -49.99 -37.27
N SER A 2 -24.81 -49.46 -36.05
CA SER A 2 -23.61 -49.43 -35.17
C SER A 2 -22.61 -48.40 -35.74
N ASP A 3 -22.10 -47.41 -35.02
CA ASP A 3 -21.96 -47.22 -33.58
C ASP A 3 -21.71 -45.73 -33.28
N ALA A 4 -21.93 -45.32 -32.03
CA ALA A 4 -21.74 -43.98 -31.50
C ALA A 4 -20.27 -43.71 -31.10
N SER A 5 -20.05 -42.58 -30.41
CA SER A 5 -18.84 -42.14 -29.69
C SER A 5 -17.76 -41.46 -30.55
N ASP A 6 -17.07 -40.41 -30.11
CA ASP A 6 -16.94 -39.89 -28.76
C ASP A 6 -16.47 -38.42 -28.75
N ALA A 7 -16.61 -37.82 -27.58
CA ALA A 7 -16.58 -36.41 -27.26
C ALA A 7 -15.22 -35.69 -27.42
N GLU A 8 -15.30 -34.36 -27.65
CA GLU A 8 -14.34 -33.39 -27.08
C GLU A 8 -14.27 -33.57 -25.55
N PRO A 9 -13.14 -33.26 -24.85
CA PRO A 9 -12.38 -32.03 -25.06
C PRO A 9 -10.87 -32.16 -24.78
N ALA A 10 -10.01 -31.68 -25.70
CA ALA A 10 -8.62 -31.40 -25.36
C ALA A 10 -8.56 -30.05 -24.64
N SER A 11 -8.93 -30.11 -23.35
CA SER A 11 -8.87 -29.07 -22.35
C SER A 11 -7.65 -28.18 -22.53
N ALA A 12 -7.90 -26.98 -23.03
CA ALA A 12 -7.00 -25.85 -22.95
C ALA A 12 -6.85 -25.45 -21.48
N ALA A 13 -6.08 -26.22 -20.73
CA ALA A 13 -5.52 -25.79 -19.47
C ALA A 13 -4.41 -24.77 -19.79
N ARG A 14 -4.83 -23.59 -20.29
CA ARG A 14 -4.15 -22.37 -19.90
C ARG A 14 -4.25 -22.35 -18.39
N ALA A 15 -3.19 -22.80 -17.73
CA ALA A 15 -2.85 -22.31 -16.41
C ALA A 15 -2.80 -20.79 -16.55
N ALA A 16 -3.95 -20.14 -16.41
CA ALA A 16 -4.01 -18.81 -15.90
C ALA A 16 -3.30 -18.96 -14.55
N GLU A 17 -2.00 -18.62 -14.54
CA GLU A 17 -1.36 -18.12 -13.35
C GLU A 17 -2.37 -17.13 -12.78
N LYS A 18 -3.09 -17.60 -11.77
CA LYS A 18 -3.90 -16.77 -10.92
C LYS A 18 -2.85 -15.93 -10.23
N VAL A 19 -2.41 -14.86 -10.88
CA VAL A 19 -1.73 -13.73 -10.25
C VAL A 19 -2.69 -13.40 -9.13
N GLY A 20 -2.37 -13.92 -7.94
CA GLY A 20 -3.23 -13.79 -6.79
C GLY A 20 -3.56 -12.32 -6.70
N ALA A 21 -4.85 -12.00 -6.49
CA ALA A 21 -5.22 -10.64 -6.18
C ALA A 21 -4.18 -10.08 -5.20
N PRO A 22 -3.59 -8.90 -5.48
CA PRO A 22 -2.52 -8.38 -4.64
C PRO A 22 -3.02 -8.45 -3.20
N ALA A 23 -2.25 -9.14 -2.35
CA ALA A 23 -2.61 -9.29 -0.95
C ALA A 23 -2.92 -7.89 -0.41
N GLU A 24 -4.05 -7.75 0.31
CA GLU A 24 -4.42 -6.46 0.86
C GLU A 24 -3.23 -5.89 1.65
N PRO A 25 -2.89 -4.61 1.45
CA PRO A 25 -1.79 -4.02 2.18
C PRO A 25 -2.06 -4.08 3.69
N GLN A 26 -1.03 -4.47 4.43
CA GLN A 26 -1.07 -4.68 5.87
C GLN A 26 0.12 -3.99 6.51
N LEU A 27 -0.17 -3.16 7.50
CA LEU A 27 0.83 -2.56 8.38
C LEU A 27 1.14 -3.53 9.52
N ARG A 28 2.42 -3.86 9.72
CA ARG A 28 2.89 -4.71 10.81
C ARG A 28 3.67 -3.88 11.80
N VAL A 29 3.25 -3.88 13.06
CA VAL A 29 3.78 -3.01 14.12
C VAL A 29 4.15 -3.80 15.37
N MET A 30 3.69 -5.04 15.51
CA MET A 30 4.08 -5.96 16.58
C MET A 30 5.50 -6.52 16.35
N GLY A 31 6.50 -5.64 16.27
CA GLY A 31 7.89 -5.97 15.98
C GLY A 31 8.55 -4.88 15.15
N THR A 32 9.33 -5.29 14.14
CA THR A 32 9.84 -4.35 13.13
C THR A 32 8.67 -3.76 12.35
N VAL A 33 8.63 -2.44 12.24
CA VAL A 33 7.57 -1.76 11.49
C VAL A 33 7.73 -2.04 9.99
N GLU A 34 6.77 -2.76 9.42
CA GLU A 34 6.77 -3.20 8.02
C GLU A 34 5.42 -2.90 7.36
N LEU A 35 5.42 -2.79 6.03
CA LEU A 35 4.21 -2.60 5.25
C LEU A 35 4.29 -3.51 4.02
N THR A 36 3.28 -4.38 3.86
CA THR A 36 3.29 -5.32 2.75
C THR A 36 3.24 -4.60 1.39
N GLY A 37 3.94 -5.13 0.40
CA GLY A 37 4.09 -4.51 -0.92
C GLY A 37 5.25 -3.52 -1.05
N LEU A 38 6.04 -3.32 0.02
CA LEU A 38 7.24 -2.48 0.02
C LEU A 38 8.57 -3.26 0.03
N GLU A 39 8.56 -4.58 0.11
CA GLU A 39 9.72 -5.44 0.38
C GLU A 39 10.87 -5.24 -0.62
N THR A 40 10.55 -4.81 -1.85
CA THR A 40 11.52 -4.57 -2.93
C THR A 40 12.19 -3.20 -2.91
N THR A 41 11.81 -2.29 -2.00
CA THR A 41 12.42 -0.96 -1.92
C THR A 41 13.42 -0.87 -0.77
N SER A 42 14.61 -0.34 -1.05
CA SER A 42 15.60 0.01 -0.02
C SER A 42 15.09 1.05 0.99
N ARG A 43 13.96 1.69 0.68
CA ARG A 43 13.29 2.69 1.53
C ARG A 43 12.11 2.12 2.32
N ALA A 44 11.89 0.81 2.27
CA ALA A 44 10.78 0.14 2.97
C ALA A 44 10.65 0.57 4.44
N PRO A 45 11.73 0.62 5.26
CA PRO A 45 11.60 0.98 6.67
C PRO A 45 11.07 2.41 6.88
N LYS A 46 11.52 3.36 6.05
CA LYS A 46 11.07 4.76 6.14
C LYS A 46 9.64 4.94 5.63
N LEU A 47 9.24 4.20 4.61
CA LEU A 47 7.86 4.24 4.13
C LEU A 47 6.89 3.55 5.10
N ALA A 48 7.29 2.43 5.70
CA ALA A 48 6.50 1.74 6.73
C ALA A 48 6.35 2.61 7.99
N ALA A 49 7.43 3.26 8.45
CA ALA A 49 7.37 4.21 9.55
C ALA A 49 6.45 5.42 9.25
N LEU A 50 6.51 5.97 8.03
CA LEU A 50 5.58 7.02 7.61
C LEU A 50 4.14 6.51 7.61
N ALA A 51 3.88 5.33 7.07
CA ALA A 51 2.55 4.73 7.06
C ALA A 51 2.03 4.53 8.50
N ALA A 52 2.85 4.00 9.41
CA ALA A 52 2.49 3.87 10.82
C ALA A 52 2.14 5.21 11.47
N LEU A 53 2.92 6.26 11.23
CA LEU A 53 2.61 7.60 11.74
C LEU A 53 1.27 8.12 11.21
N LEU A 54 0.99 7.95 9.92
CA LEU A 54 -0.28 8.39 9.33
C LEU A 54 -1.47 7.55 9.83
N TYR A 55 -1.24 6.27 10.13
CA TYR A 55 -2.27 5.34 10.62
C TYR A 55 -2.64 5.62 12.08
N PHE A 56 -1.65 5.68 12.99
CA PHE A 56 -1.89 5.86 14.42
C PHE A 56 -2.11 7.31 14.84
N ARG A 57 -1.62 8.27 14.05
CA ARG A 57 -1.70 9.70 14.35
C ARG A 57 -2.23 10.46 13.13
N PRO A 58 -3.47 10.17 12.69
CA PRO A 58 -4.07 10.91 11.59
C PRO A 58 -4.22 12.38 11.97
N GLY A 59 -4.21 13.26 10.97
CA GLY A 59 -4.44 14.69 11.21
C GLY A 59 -3.20 15.52 11.52
N ARG A 60 -2.00 14.93 11.51
CA ARG A 60 -0.76 15.70 11.68
C ARG A 60 -0.49 16.62 10.50
N ASP A 61 -0.02 17.80 10.83
CA ASP A 61 0.47 18.75 9.84
C ASP A 61 1.78 18.24 9.19
N PRO A 62 2.10 18.72 7.97
CA PRO A 62 3.29 18.30 7.25
C PRO A 62 4.61 18.58 7.97
N GLU A 63 4.69 19.62 8.80
CA GLU A 63 5.92 20.02 9.50
C GLU A 63 6.23 19.03 10.63
N THR A 64 5.25 18.71 11.46
CA THR A 64 5.35 17.66 12.49
C THR A 64 5.71 16.30 11.89
N LEU A 65 5.21 15.98 10.70
CA LEU A 65 5.59 14.74 10.00
C LEU A 65 7.05 14.76 9.56
N CYS A 66 7.54 15.89 9.05
CA CYS A 66 8.93 16.05 8.65
C CYS A 66 9.89 15.87 9.83
N GLU A 67 9.58 16.46 10.98
CA GLU A 67 10.34 16.30 12.22
C GLU A 67 10.32 14.85 12.73
N ALA A 68 9.14 14.22 12.75
CA ALA A 68 9.00 12.85 13.23
C ALA A 68 9.76 11.83 12.36
N MET A 69 9.84 12.06 11.04
CA MET A 69 10.53 11.16 10.12
C MET A 69 12.07 11.24 10.19
N GLY A 70 12.59 12.33 10.75
CA GLY A 70 14.02 12.61 10.87
C GLY A 70 14.32 13.44 12.12
N PRO A 71 14.38 12.83 13.32
CA PRO A 71 14.58 13.59 14.56
C PRO A 71 15.95 14.28 14.63
N THR A 72 16.97 13.72 13.98
CA THR A 72 18.30 14.35 13.86
C THR A 72 18.39 15.26 12.63
N GLU A 73 17.84 14.82 11.51
CA GLU A 73 17.78 15.55 10.24
C GLU A 73 16.36 15.49 9.69
N PRO A 74 15.53 16.51 9.99
CA PRO A 74 14.14 16.54 9.55
C PRO A 74 14.02 16.43 8.04
N TRP A 75 12.98 15.75 7.58
CA TRP A 75 12.71 15.68 6.16
C TRP A 75 12.33 17.06 5.61
N SER A 76 12.71 17.32 4.36
CA SER A 76 12.15 18.47 3.66
C SER A 76 10.69 18.18 3.27
N PRO A 77 9.85 19.22 3.08
CA PRO A 77 8.50 19.04 2.53
C PRO A 77 8.49 18.31 1.18
N ALA A 78 9.52 18.52 0.35
CA ALA A 78 9.67 17.83 -0.92
C ALA A 78 9.91 16.32 -0.72
N THR A 79 10.75 15.95 0.24
CA THR A 79 10.99 14.56 0.62
C THR A 79 9.70 13.90 1.12
N LEU A 80 8.95 14.57 2.00
CA LEU A 80 7.68 14.07 2.49
C LEU A 80 6.69 13.83 1.34
N ASN A 81 6.51 14.81 0.45
CA ASN A 81 5.62 14.69 -0.71
C ASN A 81 6.03 13.53 -1.63
N GLN A 82 7.33 13.36 -1.88
CA GLN A 82 7.85 12.26 -2.69
C GLN A 82 7.54 10.90 -2.05
N ARG A 83 7.69 10.79 -0.73
CA ARG A 83 7.46 9.53 0.02
C ARG A 83 5.97 9.20 0.12
N VAL A 84 5.11 10.19 0.31
CA VAL A 84 3.65 10.01 0.26
C VAL A 84 3.21 9.56 -1.14
N ARG A 85 3.79 10.14 -2.21
CA ARG A 85 3.51 9.69 -3.58
C ARG A 85 4.00 8.27 -3.81
N GLU A 86 5.18 7.92 -3.30
CA GLU A 86 5.72 6.56 -3.36
C GLU A 86 4.80 5.56 -2.65
N LEU A 87 4.34 5.86 -1.43
CA LEU A 87 3.34 5.05 -0.72
C LEU A 87 2.06 4.88 -1.54
N ARG A 88 1.50 5.97 -2.08
CA ARG A 88 0.26 5.91 -2.86
C ARG A 88 0.39 5.00 -4.08
N ASN A 89 1.50 5.08 -4.80
CA ASN A 89 1.74 4.25 -5.98
C ASN A 89 1.94 2.77 -5.62
N ARG A 90 2.52 2.48 -4.46
CA ARG A 90 2.79 1.11 -3.99
C ARG A 90 1.53 0.43 -3.48
N LEU A 91 0.73 1.15 -2.68
CA LEU A 91 -0.48 0.59 -2.07
C LEU A 91 -1.68 0.61 -3.02
N GLY A 92 -1.74 1.57 -3.94
CA GLY A 92 -2.85 1.69 -4.89
C GLY A 92 -4.17 2.03 -4.21
N SER A 93 -5.21 1.31 -4.62
CA SER A 93 -6.59 1.47 -4.14
C SER A 93 -7.11 0.18 -3.50
N ASP A 94 -8.07 0.33 -2.60
CA ASP A 94 -8.81 -0.75 -1.98
C ASP A 94 -9.80 -1.43 -2.96
N PRO A 95 -10.47 -2.53 -2.56
CA PRO A 95 -11.44 -3.22 -3.41
C PRO A 95 -12.65 -2.36 -3.84
N ASN A 96 -12.93 -1.25 -3.14
CA ASN A 96 -13.99 -0.30 -3.50
C ASN A 96 -13.50 0.76 -4.52
N GLY A 97 -12.20 0.78 -4.81
CA GLY A 97 -11.56 1.75 -5.70
C GLY A 97 -10.99 2.98 -4.98
N ASP A 98 -11.12 3.07 -3.66
CA ASP A 98 -10.65 4.21 -2.88
C ASP A 98 -9.16 4.08 -2.58
N PRO A 99 -8.36 5.17 -2.70
CA PRO A 99 -6.93 5.09 -2.48
C PRO A 99 -6.59 4.82 -1.00
N TYR A 100 -5.67 3.88 -0.73
CA TYR A 100 -5.18 3.64 0.65
C TYR A 100 -4.49 4.87 1.25
N VAL A 101 -3.86 5.70 0.40
CA VAL A 101 -3.28 6.99 0.81
C VAL A 101 -4.16 8.12 0.30
N LEU A 102 -4.92 8.71 1.22
CA LEU A 102 -5.90 9.74 0.89
C LEU A 102 -5.22 10.95 0.22
N ARG A 103 -5.95 11.56 -0.71
CA ARG A 103 -5.51 12.79 -1.38
C ARG A 103 -5.79 13.97 -0.44
N ARG A 104 -4.89 14.94 -0.44
CA ARG A 104 -5.11 16.19 0.27
C ARG A 104 -6.17 17.01 -0.46
N SER A 105 -7.16 17.51 0.26
CA SER A 105 -8.19 18.41 -0.29
C SER A 105 -7.74 19.87 -0.38
N GLY A 106 -6.59 20.21 0.23
CA GLY A 106 -6.01 21.56 0.23
C GLY A 106 -4.60 21.59 0.82
N LYS A 107 -3.97 22.77 0.80
CA LYS A 107 -2.59 22.98 1.27
C LYS A 107 -2.42 22.71 2.77
N ASP A 108 -3.49 22.82 3.54
CA ASP A 108 -3.49 22.60 5.00
C ASP A 108 -4.16 21.27 5.39
N SER A 109 -4.67 20.50 4.41
CA SER A 109 -5.26 19.20 4.71
C SER A 109 -4.18 18.22 5.18
N PRO A 110 -4.41 17.47 6.27
CA PRO A 110 -3.43 16.52 6.77
C PRO A 110 -3.23 15.35 5.80
N TYR A 111 -2.10 14.67 5.93
CA TYR A 111 -1.92 13.36 5.32
C TYR A 111 -2.68 12.31 6.13
N ALA A 112 -3.35 11.39 5.44
CA ALA A 112 -4.13 10.34 6.08
C ALA A 112 -4.11 9.04 5.25
N LEU A 113 -4.26 7.92 5.95
CA LEU A 113 -4.48 6.61 5.36
C LEU A 113 -5.95 6.22 5.45
N SER A 114 -6.42 5.43 4.50
CA SER A 114 -7.74 4.81 4.54
C SER A 114 -7.80 3.83 5.71
N GLN A 115 -8.96 3.75 6.37
CA GLN A 115 -9.23 2.73 7.39
C GLN A 115 -9.37 1.32 6.80
N ALA A 116 -9.42 1.20 5.47
CA ALA A 116 -9.32 -0.10 4.79
C ALA A 116 -7.93 -0.74 4.94
N LEU A 117 -6.90 0.01 5.34
CA LEU A 117 -5.58 -0.55 5.63
C LEU A 117 -5.64 -1.39 6.91
N THR A 118 -5.27 -2.67 6.82
CA THR A 118 -5.22 -3.57 7.99
C THR A 118 -3.95 -3.35 8.81
N CYS A 119 -4.04 -3.56 10.13
CA CYS A 119 -2.92 -3.47 11.07
C CYS A 119 -2.95 -4.68 12.02
N ASP A 120 -1.79 -5.23 12.37
CA ASP A 120 -1.65 -6.27 13.40
C ASP A 120 -1.54 -5.72 14.83
#